data_AF-A0A7S0D8G3-F1
#
_entry.id   AF-A0A7S0D8G3-F1
#
_cell.length_a   1.000
_cell.length_b   1.000
_cell.length_c   1.000
_cell.angle_alpha   90.00
_cell.angle_beta   90.00
_cell.angle_gamma   90.00
#
_symmetry.space_group_name_H-M   'P 1'
#
loop_
_entity.id
_entity.type
_entity.pdbx_description
1 polymer ?
#
loop_
_entity_poly.entity_id
_entity_poly.type
_entity_poly.pdbx_seq_one_letter_code
_entity_poly.pdbx_strand_id
1 'polypeptide(L)'
;LVGGAMFEGLERGEEEKLAQLTGEDNQYWTYRSSVFFSLTILSTVGYGVTAPQTVMGKGLLVPYAILGIPVFTYLLIRVTKVISRGMVFSMDWLLSLFTTSHKS
;
A
#
# COMPACT_ATOMS: atom_id res chain seq x y z
N LEU A 1 4.51 36.73 -6.04
CA LEU A 1 5.40 37.30 -5.00
C LEU A 1 4.84 37.09 -3.60
N VAL A 2 3.69 37.67 -3.23
CA VAL A 2 3.08 37.47 -1.88
C VAL A 2 2.70 36.00 -1.60
N GLY A 3 2.10 35.30 -2.57
CA GLY A 3 1.78 33.87 -2.41
C GLY A 3 3.00 32.96 -2.26
N GLY A 4 4.14 33.30 -2.86
CA GLY A 4 5.39 32.54 -2.73
C GLY A 4 5.99 32.68 -1.33
N ALA A 5 6.03 33.91 -0.80
CA ALA A 5 6.49 34.15 0.57
C ALA A 5 5.53 33.56 1.63
N MET A 6 4.21 33.57 1.36
CA MET A 6 3.23 32.89 2.21
C MET A 6 3.38 31.37 2.17
N PHE A 7 3.64 30.79 0.99
CA PHE A 7 3.86 29.37 0.81
C PHE A 7 5.17 28.90 1.46
N GLU A 8 6.27 29.65 1.27
CA GLU A 8 7.55 29.42 1.98
C GLU A 8 7.41 29.55 3.50
N GLY A 9 6.57 30.46 3.99
CA GLY A 9 6.28 30.61 5.41
C GLY A 9 5.47 29.45 5.99
N LEU A 10 4.57 28.87 5.18
CA LEU A 10 3.82 27.67 5.54
C LEU A 10 4.71 26.43 5.52
N GLU A 11 5.52 26.25 4.47
CA GLU A 11 6.47 25.14 4.37
C GLU A 11 7.49 25.18 5.51
N ARG A 12 8.08 26.33 5.82
CA ARG A 12 9.08 26.46 6.89
C ARG A 12 8.49 26.14 8.27
N GLY A 13 7.24 26.51 8.53
CA GLY A 13 6.54 26.17 9.78
C GLY A 13 6.12 24.70 9.86
N GLU A 14 5.87 24.07 8.71
CA GLU A 14 5.60 22.63 8.63
C GLU A 14 6.90 21.83 8.75
N GLU A 15 7.99 22.25 8.12
CA GLU A 15 9.33 21.65 8.21
C GLU A 15 9.88 21.62 9.65
N GLU A 16 9.70 22.69 10.43
CA GLU A 16 10.09 22.71 11.85
C GLU A 16 9.27 21.72 12.70
N LYS A 17 7.97 21.60 12.41
CA LYS A 17 7.08 20.61 13.06
C LYS A 17 7.38 19.18 12.62
N LEU A 18 7.72 18.99 11.35
CA LEU A 18 8.13 17.71 10.78
C LEU A 18 9.46 17.26 11.38
N ALA A 19 10.44 18.18 11.51
CA ALA A 19 11.71 17.90 12.17
C ALA A 19 11.52 17.47 13.63
N GLN A 20 10.61 18.12 14.37
CA GLN A 20 10.24 17.71 15.73
C GLN A 20 9.48 16.38 15.78
N LEU A 21 8.58 16.08 14.83
CA LEU A 21 7.90 14.78 14.75
C LEU A 21 8.82 13.63 14.35
N THR A 22 9.87 13.90 13.56
CA THR A 22 10.88 12.91 13.16
C THR A 22 11.96 12.65 14.21
N GLY A 23 11.89 13.35 15.35
CA GLY A 23 12.92 13.38 16.38
C GLY A 23 13.00 12.18 17.32
N GLU A 24 12.17 11.14 17.17
CA GLU A 24 12.21 9.98 18.07
C GLU A 24 12.17 8.63 17.33
N ASP A 25 13.21 7.86 17.68
CA ASP A 25 13.36 6.42 17.61
C ASP A 25 13.74 5.73 16.29
N ASN A 26 14.66 4.78 16.48
CA ASN A 26 15.09 3.67 15.63
C ASN A 26 13.94 2.73 15.16
N GLN A 27 12.69 3.20 15.16
CA GLN A 27 11.43 2.51 14.84
C GLN A 27 11.18 2.36 13.33
N TYR A 28 12.10 2.82 12.47
CA TYR A 28 11.99 2.69 11.02
C TYR A 28 11.80 1.22 10.57
N TRP A 29 12.35 0.26 11.32
CA TRP A 29 12.28 -1.18 11.02
C TRP A 29 11.44 -1.96 12.03
N THR A 30 10.33 -1.41 12.49
CA THR A 30 9.34 -2.18 13.25
C THR A 30 8.69 -3.25 12.37
N TYR A 31 8.34 -4.41 12.94
CA TYR A 31 7.78 -5.57 12.21
C TYR A 31 6.65 -5.18 11.24
N ARG A 32 5.71 -4.35 11.71
CA ARG A 32 4.60 -3.84 10.90
C ARG A 32 5.11 -3.06 9.69
N SER A 33 6.04 -2.13 9.89
CA SER A 33 6.65 -1.31 8.82
C SER A 33 7.43 -2.16 7.82
N SER A 34 8.13 -3.20 8.26
CA SER A 34 8.87 -4.13 7.39
C SER A 34 7.95 -4.97 6.49
N VAL A 35 6.80 -5.41 7.02
CA VAL A 35 5.78 -6.12 6.23
C VAL A 35 5.14 -5.19 5.21
N PHE A 36 4.79 -3.96 5.59
CA PHE A 36 4.30 -2.94 4.66
C PHE A 36 5.32 -2.58 3.58
N PHE A 37 6.59 -2.44 3.95
CA PHE A 37 7.68 -2.22 3.00
C PHE A 37 7.78 -3.37 1.98
N SER A 38 7.74 -4.61 2.45
CA SER A 38 7.76 -5.79 1.58
C SER A 38 6.55 -5.81 0.65
N LEU A 39 5.34 -5.57 1.18
CA LEU A 39 4.11 -5.50 0.38
C LEU A 39 4.17 -4.41 -0.71
N THR A 40 4.68 -3.23 -0.39
CA THR A 40 4.77 -2.10 -1.34
C THR A 40 5.79 -2.34 -2.44
N ILE A 41 6.86 -3.10 -2.18
CA ILE A 41 7.79 -3.56 -3.22
C ILE A 41 7.14 -4.61 -4.11
N LEU A 42 6.51 -5.62 -3.52
CA LEU A 42 5.87 -6.72 -4.26
C LEU A 42 4.70 -6.23 -5.13
N SER A 43 3.96 -5.24 -4.65
CA SER A 43 2.88 -4.57 -5.39
C SER A 43 3.36 -3.48 -6.34
N THR A 44 4.67 -3.23 -6.42
CA THR A 44 5.30 -2.19 -7.28
C THR A 44 4.88 -0.75 -6.97
N VAL A 45 4.24 -0.49 -5.81
CA VAL A 45 3.85 0.87 -5.38
C VAL A 45 5.08 1.69 -5.00
N GLY A 46 5.98 1.11 -4.20
CA GLY A 46 7.29 1.67 -3.90
C GLY A 46 7.31 3.12 -3.38
N TYR A 47 6.71 3.41 -2.22
CA TYR A 47 6.72 4.76 -1.62
C TYR A 47 8.12 5.33 -1.32
N GLY A 48 9.15 4.50 -1.21
CA GLY A 48 10.54 4.95 -1.01
C GLY A 48 10.89 5.44 0.40
N VAL A 49 9.94 5.49 1.34
CA VAL A 49 10.12 6.04 2.69
C VAL A 49 11.10 5.24 3.56
N THR A 50 11.19 3.92 3.37
CA THR A 50 12.06 3.01 4.15
C THR A 50 12.87 2.09 3.23
N ALA A 51 13.83 2.66 2.50
CA ALA A 51 14.74 1.87 1.67
C ALA A 51 16.00 1.43 2.47
N PRO A 52 16.51 0.19 2.29
CA PRO A 52 17.77 -0.22 2.89
C PRO A 52 18.91 0.66 2.34
N GLN A 53 19.59 1.38 3.24
CA GLN A 53 20.71 2.26 2.88
C GLN A 53 22.01 1.48 2.63
N THR A 54 22.07 0.21 3.05
CA THR A 54 23.25 -0.65 2.89
C THR A 54 23.38 -1.21 1.46
N VAL A 55 24.61 -1.28 0.95
CA VAL A 55 24.91 -1.83 -0.39
C VAL A 55 24.42 -3.28 -0.51
N MET A 56 24.63 -4.07 0.56
CA MET A 56 24.18 -5.47 0.63
C MET A 56 22.65 -5.59 0.64
N GLY A 57 21.95 -4.71 1.37
CA GLY A 57 20.49 -4.73 1.42
C GLY A 57 19.84 -4.40 0.08
N LYS A 58 20.42 -3.43 -0.66
CA LYS A 58 19.98 -3.11 -2.03
C LYS A 58 20.22 -4.29 -2.99
N GLY A 59 21.37 -4.96 -2.87
CA GLY A 59 21.70 -6.12 -3.70
C GLY A 59 20.75 -7.32 -3.49
N LEU A 60 20.32 -7.56 -2.26
CA LEU A 60 19.36 -8.63 -1.93
C LEU A 60 17.91 -8.29 -2.32
N LEU A 61 17.57 -7.00 -2.35
CA LEU A 61 16.23 -6.52 -2.70
C LEU A 61 15.85 -6.82 -4.14
N VAL A 62 16.81 -6.73 -5.06
CA VAL A 62 16.60 -6.93 -6.51
C VAL A 62 16.10 -8.35 -6.85
N PRO A 63 16.79 -9.44 -6.48
CA PRO A 63 16.29 -10.79 -6.74
C PRO A 63 15.00 -11.09 -5.97
N TYR A 64 14.84 -10.51 -4.77
CA TYR A 64 13.59 -10.60 -4.01
C TYR A 64 12.41 -10.00 -4.78
N ALA A 65 12.56 -8.82 -5.38
CA ALA A 65 11.52 -8.20 -6.18
C ALA A 65 11.21 -9.01 -7.46
N ILE A 66 12.25 -9.49 -8.15
CA ILE A 66 12.09 -10.26 -9.40
C ILE A 66 11.26 -11.53 -9.19
N LEU A 67 11.53 -12.29 -8.12
CA LEU A 67 10.77 -13.50 -7.80
C LEU A 67 9.44 -13.18 -7.10
N GLY A 68 9.43 -12.11 -6.32
CA GLY A 68 8.29 -11.73 -5.50
C GLY A 68 7.12 -11.17 -6.30
N ILE A 69 7.36 -10.33 -7.31
CA ILE A 69 6.32 -9.74 -8.16
C ILE A 69 5.43 -10.82 -8.82
N PRO A 70 5.96 -11.85 -9.53
CA PRO A 70 5.10 -12.86 -10.16
C PRO A 70 4.34 -13.70 -9.13
N VAL A 71 4.94 -14.00 -7.98
CA VAL A 71 4.25 -14.70 -6.87
C VAL A 71 3.12 -13.85 -6.29
N PHE A 72 3.35 -12.55 -6.11
CA PHE A 72 2.35 -11.61 -5.63
C PHE A 72 1.21 -11.45 -6.64
N THR A 73 1.49 -11.31 -7.93
CA THR A 73 0.48 -11.28 -8.99
C THR A 73 -0.37 -12.57 -9.00
N TYR A 74 0.27 -13.73 -8.85
CA TYR A 74 -0.45 -15.00 -8.77
C TYR A 74 -1.39 -15.06 -7.55
N LEU A 75 -0.91 -14.60 -6.39
CA LEU A 75 -1.72 -14.48 -5.19
C LEU A 75 -2.91 -13.54 -5.41
N LEU A 76 -2.69 -12.39 -6.04
CA LEU A 76 -3.76 -11.45 -6.37
C LEU A 76 -4.82 -12.09 -7.24
N ILE A 77 -4.45 -12.80 -8.31
CA ILE A 77 -5.41 -13.50 -9.18
C ILE A 77 -6.27 -14.50 -8.36
N ARG A 78 -5.65 -15.22 -7.41
CA ARG A 78 -6.36 -16.16 -6.53
C ARG A 78 -7.36 -15.43 -5.63
N VAL A 79 -6.93 -14.36 -4.97
CA VAL A 79 -7.76 -13.55 -4.08
C VAL A 79 -8.91 -12.92 -4.87
N THR A 80 -8.63 -12.29 -6.01
CA THR A 80 -9.64 -11.73 -6.90
C THR A 80 -10.66 -12.78 -7.32
N LYS A 81 -10.25 -14.01 -7.67
CA LYS A 81 -11.19 -15.09 -8.00
C LYS A 81 -12.08 -15.52 -6.83
N VAL A 82 -11.59 -15.47 -5.59
CA VAL A 82 -12.42 -15.73 -4.41
C VAL A 82 -13.43 -14.59 -4.23
N ILE A 83 -12.98 -13.34 -4.35
CA ILE A 83 -13.84 -12.16 -4.25
C ILE A 83 -14.92 -12.19 -5.33
N SER A 84 -14.57 -12.45 -6.59
CA SER A 84 -15.53 -12.53 -7.70
C SER A 84 -16.58 -13.61 -7.48
N ARG A 85 -16.21 -14.78 -6.94
CA ARG A 85 -17.18 -15.83 -6.60
C ARG A 85 -18.13 -15.37 -5.49
N GLY A 86 -17.62 -14.71 -4.46
CA GLY A 86 -18.46 -14.12 -3.40
C GLY A 86 -19.43 -13.07 -3.95
N MET A 87 -18.94 -12.18 -4.80
CA MET A 87 -19.75 -11.12 -5.42
C MET A 87 -20.85 -11.69 -6.32
N VAL A 88 -20.53 -12.67 -7.17
CA VAL A 88 -21.51 -13.32 -8.05
C VAL A 88 -22.56 -14.06 -7.23
N PHE A 89 -22.15 -14.78 -6.18
CA PHE A 89 -23.09 -15.41 -5.26
C PHE A 89 -24.05 -14.39 -4.61
N SER A 90 -23.53 -13.25 -4.16
CA SER A 90 -24.35 -12.16 -3.62
C SER A 90 -25.29 -11.58 -4.68
N MET A 91 -24.83 -11.39 -5.92
CA MET A 91 -25.64 -10.86 -7.02
C MET A 91 -26.79 -11.81 -7.37
N ASP A 92 -26.50 -13.11 -7.53
CA ASP A 92 -27.50 -14.13 -7.83
C ASP A 92 -28.53 -14.26 -6.71
N TRP A 93 -28.09 -14.15 -5.46
CA TRP A 93 -28.98 -14.12 -4.30
C TRP A 93 -29.90 -12.89 -4.34
N LEU A 94 -29.38 -11.69 -4.60
CA LEU A 94 -30.19 -10.47 -4.70
C LEU A 94 -31.20 -10.56 -5.83
N LEU A 95 -30.81 -11.07 -7.01
CA LEU A 95 -31.74 -11.26 -8.13
C LEU A 95 -32.84 -12.26 -7.77
N SER A 96 -32.51 -13.33 -7.05
CA SER A 96 -33.48 -14.34 -6.60
C SER A 96 -34.57 -13.75 -5.67
N LEU A 97 -34.23 -12.74 -4.88
CA LEU A 97 -35.18 -12.05 -4.00
C LEU A 97 -36.17 -11.19 -4.79
N PHE A 98 -35.69 -10.46 -5.80
CA PHE A 98 -36.56 -9.61 -6.63
C PHE A 98 -37.47 -10.45 -7.56
N THR A 99 -36.94 -11.53 -8.15
CA THR A 99 -37.75 -12.40 -9.00
C THR A 99 -38.79 -13.20 -8.21
N THR A 100 -38.48 -13.55 -6.95
CA THR A 100 -39.44 -14.19 -6.03
C THR A 100 -40.60 -13.25 -5.70
N SER A 101 -40.33 -11.96 -5.51
CA SER A 101 -41.35 -10.96 -5.16
C SER A 101 -42.41 -10.75 -6.26
N HIS A 102 -42.03 -10.80 -7.54
CA HIS A 102 -42.97 -10.58 -8.66
C HIS A 102 -43.85 -11.81 -9.00
N LYS A 103 -43.60 -12.97 -8.36
CA LYS A 103 -44.34 -14.22 -8.65
C LYS A 103 -45.39 -14.58 -7.60
N SER A 104 -45.56 -13.75 -6.56
CA SER A 104 -46.65 -13.81 -5.57
C SER A 104 -47.83 -12.93 -5.99
#